data_AF-A0A0F9GJ93-F1
#
_entry.id   AF-A0A0F9GJ93-F1
#
_cell.length_a   1.000
_cell.length_b   1.000
_cell.length_c   1.000
_cell.angle_alpha   90.00
_cell.angle_beta   90.00
_cell.angle_gamma   90.00
#
_symmetry.space_group_name_H-M   'P 1'
#
loop_
_entity.id
_entity.type
_entity.pdbx_description
1 polymer ?
#
loop_
_entity_poly.entity_id
_entity_poly.type
_entity_poly.pdbx_seq_one_letter_code
_entity_poly.pdbx_strand_id
1 'polypeptide(L)'
;MKIPVFLKHVRDTKGDYQMRVLIHIPVGLLIGIPFLGYPLLRLFCAYQESEDRHETDKAWKDYAGAMVGASITILGILIGLGVYLLSL
;
A
#
# COMPACT_ATOMS: atom_id res chain seq x y z
N MET A 1 4.16 -11.67 26.63
CA MET A 1 3.64 -10.36 27.08
C MET A 1 2.27 -10.13 26.47
N LYS A 2 1.26 -9.69 27.24
CA LYS A 2 -0.07 -9.33 26.70
C LYS A 2 -0.02 -7.88 26.20
N ILE A 3 -0.29 -7.66 24.91
CA ILE A 3 -0.32 -6.33 24.29
C ILE A 3 -1.50 -5.53 24.89
N PRO A 4 -1.27 -4.27 25.31
CA PRO A 4 -2.32 -3.38 25.81
C PRO A 4 -3.47 -3.22 24.81
N VAL A 5 -4.71 -3.17 25.30
CA VAL A 5 -5.94 -3.16 24.46
C VAL A 5 -6.00 -1.96 23.51
N PHE A 6 -5.40 -0.82 23.87
CA PHE A 6 -5.32 0.38 23.03
C PHE A 6 -4.27 0.30 21.91
N LEU A 7 -3.36 -0.68 21.95
CA LEU A 7 -2.45 -1.00 20.84
C LEU A 7 -3.03 -2.07 19.92
N LYS A 8 -4.14 -2.72 20.31
CA LYS A 8 -4.84 -3.67 19.45
C LYS A 8 -5.68 -2.91 18.44
N HIS A 9 -5.44 -3.18 17.16
CA HIS A 9 -6.25 -2.59 16.10
C HIS A 9 -7.52 -3.42 15.90
N VAL A 10 -8.64 -2.75 15.58
CA VAL A 10 -9.91 -3.40 15.18
C VAL A 10 -9.71 -4.35 13.99
N ARG A 11 -8.62 -4.16 13.25
CA ARG A 11 -8.04 -5.00 12.19
C ARG A 11 -7.89 -6.48 12.59
N ASP A 12 -7.64 -6.80 13.86
CA ASP A 12 -7.23 -8.15 14.29
C ASP A 12 -8.37 -9.17 14.42
N THR A 13 -9.64 -8.78 14.23
CA THR A 13 -10.78 -9.59 14.72
C THR A 13 -11.67 -10.31 13.69
N LYS A 14 -11.62 -10.01 12.38
CA LYS A 14 -12.18 -10.77 11.21
C LYS A 14 -12.62 -9.79 10.11
N GLY A 15 -12.35 -10.12 8.85
CA GLY A 15 -12.48 -9.21 7.68
C GLY A 15 -11.14 -8.60 7.21
N ASP A 16 -10.04 -9.17 7.68
CA ASP A 16 -8.69 -8.58 7.68
C ASP A 16 -8.11 -8.36 6.26
N TYR A 17 -8.31 -9.30 5.32
CA TYR A 17 -7.68 -9.19 4.00
C TYR A 17 -8.21 -8.03 3.15
N GLN A 18 -9.52 -8.03 2.86
CA GLN A 18 -10.11 -7.01 1.98
C GLN A 18 -9.97 -5.60 2.57
N MET A 19 -10.17 -5.47 3.89
CA MET A 19 -10.03 -4.19 4.57
C MET A 19 -8.59 -3.68 4.53
N ARG A 20 -7.60 -4.53 4.84
CA ARG A 20 -6.17 -4.17 4.74
C ARG A 20 -5.77 -3.77 3.34
N VAL A 21 -6.19 -4.55 2.34
CA VAL A 21 -5.92 -4.24 0.93
C VAL A 21 -6.52 -2.87 0.57
N LEU A 22 -7.79 -2.62 0.88
CA LEU A 22 -8.48 -1.37 0.56
C LEU A 22 -7.81 -0.16 1.24
N ILE A 23 -7.39 -0.27 2.49
CA ILE A 23 -6.72 0.80 3.24
C ILE A 23 -5.35 1.15 2.64
N HIS A 24 -4.68 0.18 2.00
CA HIS A 24 -3.36 0.38 1.42
C HIS A 24 -3.37 0.80 -0.06
N ILE A 25 -4.53 0.79 -0.74
CA ILE A 25 -4.64 1.31 -2.11
C ILE A 25 -4.21 2.79 -2.20
N PRO A 26 -4.66 3.71 -1.33
CA PRO A 26 -4.20 5.10 -1.36
C PRO A 26 -2.68 5.25 -1.21
N VAL A 27 -2.06 4.43 -0.34
CA VAL A 27 -0.60 4.41 -0.18
C VAL A 27 0.07 3.96 -1.48
N GLY A 28 -0.48 2.92 -2.11
CA GLY A 28 -0.08 2.45 -3.41
C GLY A 28 -0.17 3.50 -4.52
N LEU A 29 -1.24 4.29 -4.54
CA LEU A 29 -1.41 5.37 -5.53
C LEU A 29 -0.24 6.38 -5.45
N LEU A 30 0.16 6.75 -4.24
CA LEU A 30 1.29 7.66 -4.03
C LEU A 30 2.63 7.01 -4.41
N ILE A 31 2.81 5.71 -4.10
CA ILE A 31 3.99 4.94 -4.51
C ILE A 31 4.10 4.83 -6.04
N GLY A 32 2.98 4.84 -6.77
CA GLY A 32 2.98 4.77 -8.24
C GLY A 32 3.42 6.06 -8.95
N ILE A 33 3.61 7.17 -8.23
CA ILE A 33 4.00 8.45 -8.83
C ILE A 33 5.49 8.42 -9.22
N PRO A 34 5.85 8.72 -10.48
CA PRO A 34 7.24 8.81 -10.91
C PRO A 34 8.05 9.78 -10.02
N PHE A 35 9.31 9.44 -9.73
CA PHE A 35 10.24 10.18 -8.86
C PHE A 35 9.89 10.25 -7.36
N LEU A 36 8.61 10.39 -7.00
CA LEU A 36 8.16 10.42 -5.59
C LEU A 36 7.89 9.03 -5.01
N GLY A 37 7.65 8.04 -5.86
CA GLY A 37 7.26 6.70 -5.45
C GLY A 37 8.34 5.93 -4.68
N TYR A 38 9.61 6.08 -5.08
CA TYR A 38 10.71 5.34 -4.48
C TYR A 38 10.96 5.65 -2.99
N PRO A 39 11.06 6.93 -2.55
CA PRO A 39 11.20 7.23 -1.13
C PRO A 39 9.98 6.79 -0.32
N LEU A 40 8.77 6.90 -0.88
CA LEU A 40 7.54 6.44 -0.22
C LEU A 40 7.50 4.92 -0.06
N LEU A 41 7.94 4.17 -1.07
CA LEU A 41 8.07 2.72 -0.99
C LEU A 41 9.04 2.32 0.12
N ARG A 42 10.20 2.99 0.23
CA ARG A 42 11.17 2.71 1.30
C ARG A 42 10.59 2.97 2.68
N LEU A 43 9.89 4.10 2.86
CA LEU A 43 9.22 4.41 4.13
C LEU A 43 8.13 3.40 4.45
N PHE A 44 7.35 2.98 3.44
CA PHE A 44 6.31 1.99 3.60
C PHE A 44 6.87 0.62 4.00
N CYS A 45 7.90 0.12 3.32
CA CYS A 45 8.56 -1.14 3.68
C CYS A 45 9.17 -1.07 5.09
N ALA A 46 9.87 0.02 5.43
CA ALA A 46 10.45 0.19 6.76
C ALA A 46 9.38 0.23 7.87
N TYR A 47 8.25 0.90 7.62
CA TYR A 47 7.10 0.90 8.52
C TYR A 47 6.54 -0.50 8.69
N GLN A 48 6.30 -1.22 7.59
CA GLN A 48 5.73 -2.56 7.62
C GLN A 48 6.67 -3.57 8.31
N GLU A 49 7.97 -3.56 8.02
CA GLU A 49 8.95 -4.38 8.73
C GLU A 49 9.02 -4.07 10.23
N SER A 50 8.70 -2.83 10.64
CA SER A 50 8.60 -2.47 12.05
C SER A 50 7.32 -2.96 12.72
N GLU A 51 6.18 -2.92 12.02
CA GLU A 51 4.87 -3.31 12.54
C GLU A 51 4.73 -4.84 12.58
N ASP A 52 5.16 -5.51 11.51
CA ASP A 52 5.03 -6.97 11.32
C ASP A 52 6.07 -7.78 12.09
N ARG A 53 7.05 -7.14 12.75
CA ARG A 53 7.94 -7.79 13.73
C ARG A 53 7.17 -8.50 14.85
N HIS A 54 5.92 -8.12 15.07
CA HIS A 54 5.04 -8.71 16.07
C HIS A 54 3.92 -9.58 15.49
N GLU A 55 3.68 -9.55 14.18
CA GLU A 55 2.61 -10.28 13.48
C GLU A 55 3.04 -10.75 12.09
N THR A 56 4.12 -11.54 12.03
CA THR A 56 4.88 -11.97 10.82
C THR A 56 4.11 -12.59 9.64
N ASP A 57 2.79 -12.72 9.71
CA ASP A 57 1.98 -13.43 8.71
C ASP A 57 0.90 -12.56 8.05
N LYS A 58 0.97 -11.23 8.23
CA LYS A 58 -0.05 -10.31 7.71
C LYS A 58 0.49 -9.26 6.73
N ALA A 59 1.75 -8.81 6.77
CA ALA A 59 2.24 -7.71 5.92
C ALA A 59 2.03 -7.90 4.42
N TRP A 60 2.04 -9.14 3.92
CA TRP A 60 1.78 -9.41 2.50
C TRP A 60 0.44 -8.84 2.01
N LYS A 61 -0.57 -8.72 2.89
CA LYS A 61 -1.88 -8.13 2.59
C LYS A 61 -1.81 -6.62 2.39
N ASP A 62 -0.91 -5.96 3.11
CA ASP A 62 -0.68 -4.52 3.01
C ASP A 62 0.13 -4.20 1.75
N TYR A 63 1.15 -5.02 1.47
CA TYR A 63 1.88 -4.98 0.21
C TYR A 63 0.94 -5.19 -0.99
N ALA A 64 -0.02 -6.12 -0.89
CA ALA A 64 -0.99 -6.35 -1.96
C ALA A 64 -1.86 -5.11 -2.26
N GLY A 65 -2.37 -4.42 -1.23
CA GLY A 65 -3.10 -3.16 -1.41
C GLY A 65 -2.25 -2.05 -2.03
N ALA A 66 -1.01 -1.90 -1.55
CA ALA A 66 -0.07 -0.93 -2.10
C ALA A 66 0.29 -1.24 -3.57
N MET A 67 0.45 -2.51 -3.94
CA MET A 67 0.70 -2.91 -5.33
C MET A 67 -0.49 -2.58 -6.25
N VAL A 68 -1.72 -2.82 -5.80
CA VAL A 68 -2.93 -2.46 -6.57
C VAL A 68 -2.98 -0.96 -6.86
N GLY A 69 -2.78 -0.12 -5.83
CA GLY A 69 -2.74 1.33 -6.01
C GLY A 69 -1.60 1.79 -6.95
N ALA A 70 -0.41 1.21 -6.82
CA ALA A 70 0.72 1.56 -7.67
C ALA A 70 0.44 1.23 -9.15
N SER A 71 -0.13 0.05 -9.42
CA SER A 71 -0.52 -0.35 -10.77
C SER A 71 -1.59 0.57 -11.37
N ILE A 72 -2.60 0.98 -10.60
CA ILE A 72 -3.62 1.94 -11.05
C ILE A 72 -2.97 3.25 -11.51
N THR A 73 -2.03 3.77 -10.72
CA THR A 73 -1.35 5.04 -11.03
C THR A 73 -0.47 4.93 -12.26
N ILE A 74 0.33 3.86 -12.36
CA ILE A 74 1.20 3.63 -13.52
C ILE A 74 0.36 3.49 -14.80
N LEU A 75 -0.71 2.69 -14.77
CA LEU A 75 -1.60 2.54 -15.91
C LEU A 75 -2.26 3.88 -16.30
N GLY A 76 -2.74 4.65 -15.32
CA GLY A 76 -3.31 5.98 -15.56
C GLY A 76 -2.33 6.92 -16.25
N ILE A 77 -1.07 6.95 -15.80
CA ILE A 77 -0.02 7.76 -16.41
C ILE A 77 0.28 7.30 -17.84
N LEU A 78 0.41 6.00 -18.08
CA LEU A 78 0.69 5.46 -19.41
C LEU A 78 -0.44 5.74 -20.40
N ILE A 79 -1.69 5.58 -19.98
CA ILE A 79 -2.87 5.90 -20.80
C ILE A 79 -2.91 7.40 -21.08
N GLY A 80 -2.73 8.23 -20.05
CA GLY A 80 -2.74 9.70 -20.21
C GLY A 80 -1.64 10.18 -21.15
N LEU A 81 -0.43 9.64 -21.03
CA LEU A 81 0.68 9.92 -21.94
C LEU A 81 0.36 9.46 -23.37
N GLY A 82 -0.21 8.28 -23.54
CA GLY A 82 -0.63 7.77 -24.85
C GLY A 82 -1.66 8.68 -25.53
N VAL A 83 -2.69 9.09 -24.81
CA VAL A 83 -3.71 10.03 -25.32
C VAL A 83 -3.08 11.38 -25.68
N TYR A 84 -2.21 11.92 -24.83
CA TYR A 84 -1.50 13.16 -25.10
C TYR A 84 -0.64 13.07 -26.37
N LEU A 85 0.14 12.00 -26.52
CA LEU A 85 0.99 11.77 -27.70
C LEU A 85 0.18 11.57 -28.98
N LEU A 86 -1.02 10.99 -28.91
CA LEU A 86 -1.93 10.86 -30.06
C LEU A 86 -2.64 12.18 -30.42
N SER A 87 -2.65 13.16 -29.51
CA SER A 87 -3.27 14.48 -29.73
C SER A 87 -2.30 15.54 -30.27
N LEU A 88 -1.01 15.21 -30.33
CA LEU A 88 0.07 16.02 -30.92
C LEU A 88 0.16 15.79 -32.44
#